data_AF-A0A3D1PA47-F1
#
_entry.id   AF-A0A3D1PA47-F1
#
_cell.length_a   1.000
_cell.length_b   1.000
_cell.length_c   1.000
_cell.angle_alpha   90.00
_cell.angle_beta   90.00
_cell.angle_gamma   90.00
#
_symmetry.space_group_name_H-M   'P 1'
#
loop_
_entity.id
_entity.type
_entity.pdbx_description
1 polymer ?
#
loop_
_entity_poly.entity_id
_entity_poly.type
_entity_poly.pdbx_seq_one_letter_code
_entity_poly.pdbx_strand_id
1 'polypeptide(L)'
;MGNLNKEVGVSSFKIEGRFVGFVGNLGEKPKRLRVATAEGECYIKLSKELRSSLGDVLQPGDWVEISGEQKRKYKTGELKLKAYQVKITAPTKQEKVFQPPVAAPKTKACVMVCQKSSCRKRGAGEVCQAVSESLRDRGLEDQVAIKGTGCMKECKKGPCVVFMPDKSRYTGVAPKEVSTLIEKHFAAKLKPEASQRELSPVT
;
A
#
# COMPACT_ATOMS: atom_id res chain seq x y z
N MET A 1 7.05 -36.23 -47.70
CA MET A 1 7.35 -34.77 -47.71
C MET A 1 6.92 -34.19 -46.36
N GLY A 2 7.89 -33.59 -45.66
CA GLY A 2 7.85 -32.88 -44.37
C GLY A 2 6.63 -33.00 -43.45
N ASN A 3 6.75 -33.81 -42.39
CA ASN A 3 5.97 -33.59 -41.17
C ASN A 3 6.48 -32.29 -40.53
N LEU A 4 5.72 -31.21 -40.72
CA LEU A 4 5.98 -29.92 -40.10
C LEU A 4 5.70 -30.08 -38.59
N ASN A 5 6.76 -30.35 -37.82
CA ASN A 5 6.76 -30.25 -36.37
C ASN A 5 6.21 -28.88 -36.00
N LYS A 6 4.92 -28.82 -35.66
CA LYS A 6 4.32 -27.62 -35.08
C LYS A 6 4.78 -27.55 -33.64
N GLU A 7 5.98 -27.01 -33.47
CA GLU A 7 6.52 -26.58 -32.19
C GLU A 7 5.47 -25.66 -31.56
N VAL A 8 4.74 -26.20 -30.59
CA VAL A 8 3.92 -25.41 -29.69
C VAL A 8 4.92 -24.48 -29.01
N GLY A 9 4.88 -23.18 -29.34
CA GLY A 9 5.70 -22.19 -28.65
C GLY A 9 5.33 -22.20 -27.17
N VAL A 10 6.13 -22.94 -26.40
CA VAL A 10 6.09 -22.93 -24.94
C VAL A 10 7.16 -21.92 -24.54
N SER A 11 6.74 -20.75 -24.06
CA SER A 11 7.67 -19.80 -23.46
C SER A 11 7.48 -19.80 -21.95
N SER A 12 8.59 -19.70 -21.21
CA SER A 12 8.53 -19.45 -19.77
C SER A 12 8.07 -18.02 -19.54
N PHE A 13 7.20 -17.81 -18.55
CA PHE A 13 6.85 -16.47 -18.07
C PHE A 13 7.19 -16.35 -16.59
N LYS A 14 7.55 -15.14 -16.19
CA LYS A 14 7.63 -14.72 -14.79
C LYS A 14 6.71 -13.52 -14.65
N ILE A 15 5.80 -13.59 -13.70
CA ILE A 15 4.86 -12.53 -13.42
C ILE A 15 4.84 -12.28 -11.92
N GLU A 16 4.87 -11.01 -11.56
CA GLU A 16 4.77 -10.58 -10.19
C GLU A 16 3.43 -9.87 -9.99
N GLY A 17 2.85 -10.09 -8.82
CA GLY A 17 1.64 -9.40 -8.48
C GLY A 17 1.15 -9.77 -7.10
N ARG A 18 0.03 -9.18 -6.75
CA ARG A 18 -0.64 -9.40 -5.49
C ARG A 18 -1.57 -10.60 -5.61
N PHE A 19 -1.36 -11.61 -4.79
CA PHE A 19 -2.28 -12.72 -4.67
C PHE A 19 -3.64 -12.21 -4.17
N VAL A 20 -4.71 -12.43 -4.94
CA VAL A 20 -6.07 -11.99 -4.61
C VAL A 20 -6.86 -13.12 -3.95
N GLY A 21 -6.62 -14.36 -4.37
CA GLY A 21 -7.33 -15.50 -3.84
C GLY A 21 -7.28 -16.70 -4.78
N PHE A 22 -7.67 -17.85 -4.26
CA PHE A 22 -7.83 -19.05 -5.07
C PHE A 22 -9.21 -19.09 -5.73
N VAL A 23 -9.26 -19.58 -6.96
CA VAL A 23 -10.50 -19.82 -7.69
C VAL A 23 -10.66 -21.32 -7.91
N GLY A 24 -11.71 -21.89 -7.32
CA GLY A 24 -12.03 -23.31 -7.35
C GLY A 24 -13.49 -23.56 -6.96
N ASN A 25 -13.90 -24.83 -7.05
CA ASN A 25 -15.22 -25.25 -6.58
C ASN A 25 -15.17 -25.45 -5.06
N LEU A 26 -16.29 -25.16 -4.38
CA LEU A 26 -16.44 -25.32 -2.93
C LEU A 26 -16.18 -26.80 -2.55
N GLY A 27 -15.12 -27.07 -1.78
CA GLY A 27 -14.71 -28.42 -1.37
C GLY A 27 -13.62 -29.10 -2.24
N GLU A 28 -13.16 -28.48 -3.33
CA GLU A 28 -12.05 -29.00 -4.14
C GLU A 28 -10.76 -28.17 -3.95
N LYS A 29 -9.59 -28.82 -4.09
CA LYS A 29 -8.29 -28.12 -4.13
C LYS A 29 -8.29 -27.02 -5.20
N PRO A 30 -7.68 -25.85 -4.92
CA PRO A 30 -7.78 -24.70 -5.80
C PRO A 30 -7.17 -24.98 -7.18
N LYS A 31 -7.96 -24.83 -8.25
CA LYS A 31 -7.53 -25.14 -9.63
C LYS A 31 -6.80 -23.95 -10.28
N ARG A 32 -7.13 -22.73 -9.85
CA ARG A 32 -6.57 -21.48 -10.40
C ARG A 32 -6.21 -20.51 -9.27
N LEU A 33 -5.17 -19.73 -9.51
CA LEU A 33 -4.70 -18.63 -8.69
C LEU A 33 -5.14 -17.32 -9.32
N ARG A 34 -5.79 -16.43 -8.57
CA ARG A 34 -6.11 -15.06 -9.02
C ARG A 34 -5.06 -14.09 -8.48
N VAL A 35 -4.46 -13.33 -9.38
CA VAL A 35 -3.32 -12.46 -9.08
C VAL A 35 -3.54 -11.11 -9.75
N ALA A 36 -3.43 -10.03 -8.99
CA ALA A 36 -3.50 -8.67 -9.49
C ALA A 36 -2.09 -8.19 -9.85
N THR A 37 -1.87 -7.89 -11.11
CA THR A 37 -0.61 -7.38 -11.66
C THR A 37 -0.81 -5.93 -12.09
N ALA A 38 0.25 -5.25 -12.55
CA ALA A 38 0.14 -3.86 -13.03
C ALA A 38 -0.79 -3.70 -14.24
N GLU A 39 -0.94 -4.77 -15.04
CA GLU A 39 -1.79 -4.80 -16.24
C GLU A 39 -3.23 -5.23 -15.94
N GLY A 40 -3.54 -5.64 -14.71
CA GLY A 40 -4.86 -6.08 -14.27
C GLY A 40 -4.86 -7.45 -13.61
N GLU A 41 -6.04 -8.05 -13.52
CA GLU A 41 -6.20 -9.33 -12.84
C GLU A 41 -5.98 -10.52 -13.78
N CYS A 42 -5.06 -11.38 -13.40
CA CYS A 42 -4.69 -12.58 -14.14
C CYS A 42 -5.12 -13.85 -13.39
N TYR A 43 -5.52 -14.87 -14.16
CA TYR A 43 -5.90 -16.19 -13.65
C TYR A 43 -4.89 -17.23 -14.11
N ILE A 44 -4.10 -17.74 -13.18
CA ILE A 44 -3.00 -18.65 -13.48
C ILE A 44 -3.36 -20.06 -13.03
N LYS A 45 -3.25 -21.04 -13.93
CA LYS A 45 -3.54 -22.44 -13.60
C LYS A 45 -2.40 -23.02 -12.76
N LEU A 46 -2.74 -23.57 -11.60
CA LEU A 46 -1.77 -24.22 -10.72
C LEU A 46 -1.45 -25.64 -11.21
N SER A 47 -0.15 -26.00 -11.20
CA SER A 47 0.31 -27.39 -11.34
C SER A 47 -0.22 -28.26 -10.19
N LYS A 48 -0.24 -29.59 -10.36
CA LYS A 48 -0.79 -30.53 -9.37
C LYS A 48 -0.05 -30.46 -8.02
N GLU A 49 1.24 -30.15 -8.07
CA GLU A 49 2.14 -30.04 -6.92
C GLU A 49 1.82 -28.81 -6.08
N LEU A 50 1.65 -27.64 -6.73
CA LEU A 50 1.30 -26.39 -6.06
C LEU A 50 -0.08 -26.44 -5.38
N ARG A 51 -1.02 -27.28 -5.85
CA ARG A 51 -2.35 -27.37 -5.22
C ARG A 51 -2.35 -27.98 -3.81
N SER A 52 -1.28 -28.66 -3.42
CA SER A 52 -1.24 -29.37 -2.14
C SER A 52 -0.50 -28.61 -1.05
N SER A 53 0.35 -27.64 -1.40
CA SER A 53 1.17 -26.88 -0.43
C SER A 53 0.88 -25.37 -0.44
N LEU A 54 0.21 -24.84 -1.47
CA LEU A 54 0.11 -23.40 -1.65
C LEU A 54 -1.08 -22.77 -0.89
N GLY A 55 -2.12 -23.56 -0.58
CA GLY A 55 -3.32 -23.10 0.11
C GLY A 55 -3.07 -22.66 1.56
N ASP A 56 -2.15 -23.33 2.25
CA ASP A 56 -1.83 -23.05 3.65
C ASP A 56 -0.83 -21.89 3.82
N VAL A 57 -0.12 -21.55 2.74
CA VAL A 57 1.00 -20.61 2.80
C VAL A 57 0.62 -19.23 2.23
N LEU A 58 -0.29 -19.16 1.26
CA LEU A 58 -0.69 -17.89 0.63
C LEU A 58 -1.93 -17.26 1.25
N GLN A 59 -1.81 -15.99 1.64
CA GLN A 59 -2.90 -15.16 2.13
C GLN A 59 -3.29 -14.08 1.11
N PRO A 60 -4.59 -13.82 0.88
CA PRO A 60 -5.04 -12.72 0.03
C PRO A 60 -4.38 -11.39 0.43
N GLY A 61 -3.55 -10.84 -0.46
CA GLY A 61 -2.73 -9.68 -0.17
C GLY A 61 -1.23 -9.91 -0.32
N ASP A 62 -0.78 -11.16 -0.27
CA ASP A 62 0.63 -11.50 -0.40
C ASP A 62 1.16 -11.13 -1.77
N TRP A 63 2.36 -10.55 -1.79
CA TRP A 63 3.07 -10.34 -3.03
C TRP A 63 3.74 -11.65 -3.45
N VAL A 64 3.48 -12.05 -4.68
CA VAL A 64 3.91 -13.34 -5.20
C VAL A 64 4.62 -13.15 -6.53
N GLU A 65 5.78 -13.77 -6.63
CA GLU A 65 6.45 -14.02 -7.90
C GLU A 65 6.03 -15.41 -8.38
N ILE A 66 5.45 -15.47 -9.58
CA ILE A 66 4.94 -16.70 -10.17
C ILE A 66 5.70 -16.96 -11.45
N SER A 67 6.32 -18.13 -11.52
CA SER A 67 6.99 -18.60 -12.72
C SER A 67 6.28 -19.82 -13.28
N GLY A 68 6.18 -19.85 -14.60
CA GLY A 68 5.39 -20.84 -15.30
C GLY A 68 5.72 -20.92 -16.78
N GLU A 69 4.95 -21.73 -17.48
CA GLU A 69 4.97 -21.80 -18.94
C GLU A 69 3.65 -21.29 -19.50
N GLN A 70 3.75 -20.50 -20.57
CA GLN A 70 2.61 -20.11 -21.37
C GLN A 70 2.59 -20.90 -22.68
N LYS A 71 1.41 -21.43 -23.01
CA LYS A 71 1.18 -22.12 -24.29
C LYS A 71 0.19 -21.32 -25.10
N ARG A 72 0.61 -20.86 -26.28
CA ARG A 72 -0.25 -20.18 -27.24
C ARG A 72 -0.77 -21.18 -28.27
N LYS A 73 -2.08 -21.41 -28.33
CA LYS A 73 -2.67 -22.25 -29.37
C LYS A 73 -2.78 -21.45 -30.68
N TYR A 74 -2.01 -21.84 -31.69
CA TYR A 74 -2.00 -21.18 -33.00
C TYR A 74 -3.35 -21.23 -33.74
N LYS A 75 -4.23 -22.20 -33.44
CA LYS A 75 -5.55 -22.33 -34.10
C LYS A 75 -6.66 -21.46 -33.49
N THR A 76 -6.55 -21.08 -32.21
CA THR A 76 -7.65 -20.42 -31.48
C THR A 76 -7.22 -19.12 -30.81
N GLY A 77 -5.95 -18.74 -30.91
CA GLY A 77 -5.38 -17.58 -30.19
C GLY A 77 -5.33 -17.74 -28.66
N GLU A 78 -5.85 -18.85 -28.12
CA GLU A 78 -6.02 -19.08 -26.68
C GLU A 78 -4.66 -19.21 -25.99
N LEU A 79 -4.38 -18.29 -25.05
CA LEU A 79 -3.18 -18.27 -24.23
C LEU A 79 -3.46 -19.00 -22.90
N LYS A 80 -2.73 -20.09 -22.62
CA LYS A 80 -2.82 -20.81 -21.35
C LYS A 80 -1.57 -20.63 -20.51
N LEU A 81 -1.72 -19.96 -19.38
CA LEU A 81 -0.69 -19.80 -18.35
C LEU A 81 -0.76 -20.96 -17.35
N LYS A 82 0.35 -21.68 -17.16
CA LYS A 82 0.48 -22.72 -16.13
C LYS A 82 1.68 -22.40 -15.24
N ALA A 83 1.42 -22.15 -13.96
CA ALA A 83 2.46 -21.96 -12.96
C ALA A 83 3.03 -23.30 -12.50
N TYR A 84 4.36 -23.34 -12.34
CA TYR A 84 5.07 -24.44 -11.69
C TYR A 84 5.64 -24.04 -10.33
N GLN A 85 5.92 -22.75 -10.15
CA GLN A 85 6.46 -22.23 -8.91
C GLN A 85 5.79 -20.90 -8.56
N VAL A 86 5.48 -20.75 -7.27
CA VAL A 86 4.96 -19.52 -6.68
C VAL A 86 5.81 -19.25 -5.45
N LYS A 87 6.47 -18.09 -5.42
CA LYS A 87 7.27 -17.63 -4.29
C LYS A 87 6.57 -16.43 -3.67
N ILE A 88 6.35 -16.48 -2.36
CA ILE A 88 6.00 -15.26 -1.62
C ILE A 88 7.26 -14.43 -1.59
N THR A 89 7.23 -13.32 -2.29
CA THR A 89 8.32 -12.35 -2.28
C THR A 89 7.85 -11.18 -1.45
N ALA A 90 8.65 -10.74 -0.49
CA ALA A 90 8.49 -9.37 -0.02
C ALA A 90 8.74 -8.45 -1.23
N PRO A 91 8.06 -7.30 -1.36
CA PRO A 91 8.33 -6.37 -2.45
C PRO A 91 9.80 -5.96 -2.38
N THR A 92 10.63 -6.52 -3.27
CA THR A 92 12.05 -6.24 -3.32
C THR A 92 12.22 -4.81 -3.79
N LYS A 93 12.76 -3.99 -2.88
CA LYS A 93 13.38 -2.68 -3.10
C LYS A 93 14.04 -2.59 -4.48
N GLN A 94 13.36 -1.98 -5.45
CA GLN A 94 13.86 -0.97 -6.39
C GLN A 94 12.89 -0.80 -7.57
N GLU A 95 11.85 -0.01 -7.33
CA GLU A 95 11.48 1.10 -8.21
C GLU A 95 10.61 2.08 -7.41
N LYS A 96 10.85 3.38 -7.61
CA LYS A 96 10.24 4.51 -6.90
C LYS A 96 8.74 4.63 -7.17
N VAL A 97 7.86 3.77 -6.67
CA VAL A 97 6.41 4.07 -6.60
C VAL A 97 5.73 3.34 -5.42
N PHE A 98 5.36 4.14 -4.42
CA PHE A 98 4.07 4.10 -3.71
C PHE A 98 3.38 2.73 -3.48
N GLN A 99 3.64 2.08 -2.35
CA GLN A 99 2.69 1.15 -1.73
C GLN A 99 2.75 1.25 -0.19
N PRO A 100 1.63 1.55 0.51
CA PRO A 100 1.55 1.33 1.95
C PRO A 100 1.22 -0.15 2.26
N PRO A 101 1.88 -0.76 3.27
CA PRO A 101 1.61 -2.12 3.72
C PRO A 101 0.30 -2.20 4.51
N VAL A 102 -0.49 -3.24 4.24
CA VAL A 102 -1.77 -3.55 4.89
C VAL A 102 -1.57 -4.50 6.08
N ALA A 103 -2.02 -4.09 7.27
CA ALA A 103 -2.68 -4.96 8.26
C ALA A 103 -3.21 -4.13 9.45
N ALA A 104 -4.52 -4.27 9.72
CA ALA A 104 -5.45 -3.40 10.48
C ALA A 104 -5.67 -2.03 9.80
N PRO A 105 -6.86 -1.40 9.86
CA PRO A 105 -7.10 -0.10 9.22
C PRO A 105 -6.33 0.99 9.99
N LYS A 106 -5.01 1.01 9.82
CA LYS A 106 -4.13 2.11 10.20
C LYS A 106 -4.39 3.19 9.18
N THR A 107 -5.45 3.97 9.39
CA THR A 107 -5.62 5.23 8.68
C THR A 107 -4.31 5.98 8.81
N LYS A 108 -3.62 6.24 7.69
CA LYS A 108 -2.40 7.05 7.68
C LYS A 108 -2.65 8.26 8.58
N ALA A 109 -1.85 8.40 9.65
CA ALA A 109 -1.98 9.50 10.58
C ALA A 109 -2.01 10.79 9.75
N CYS A 110 -3.00 11.63 9.99
CA CYS A 110 -3.10 12.87 9.23
C CYS A 110 -3.78 13.96 10.03
N VAL A 111 -3.34 15.18 9.75
CA VAL A 111 -3.93 16.41 10.27
C VAL A 111 -4.74 17.04 9.15
N MET A 112 -6.03 17.17 9.37
CA MET A 112 -7.01 17.65 8.41
C MET A 112 -7.40 19.09 8.73
N VAL A 113 -7.06 20.05 7.87
CA VAL A 113 -7.31 21.48 8.09
C VAL A 113 -8.36 21.98 7.10
N CYS A 114 -9.40 22.65 7.60
CA CYS A 114 -10.43 23.25 6.75
C CYS A 114 -9.86 24.40 5.92
N GLN A 115 -9.90 24.28 4.59
CA GLN A 115 -9.35 25.27 3.65
C GLN A 115 -10.42 26.16 2.98
N LYS A 116 -11.68 26.12 3.43
CA LYS A 116 -12.73 27.00 2.91
C LYS A 116 -12.56 28.45 3.37
N SER A 117 -13.14 29.38 2.63
CA SER A 117 -12.97 30.83 2.77
C SER A 117 -13.08 31.33 4.21
N SER A 118 -14.08 30.89 4.98
CA SER A 118 -14.27 31.32 6.38
C SER A 118 -13.14 30.88 7.31
N CYS A 119 -12.58 29.68 7.12
CA CYS A 119 -11.44 29.21 7.92
C CYS A 119 -10.13 29.86 7.45
N ARG A 120 -9.93 30.03 6.15
CA ARG A 120 -8.75 30.75 5.60
C ARG A 120 -8.68 32.20 6.11
N LYS A 121 -9.81 32.93 6.11
CA LYS A 121 -9.89 34.31 6.65
C LYS A 121 -9.57 34.41 8.15
N ARG A 122 -9.61 33.29 8.88
CA ARG A 122 -9.37 33.22 10.33
C ARG A 122 -8.01 32.59 10.68
N GLY A 123 -7.09 32.50 9.71
CA GLY A 123 -5.74 31.99 9.95
C GLY A 123 -5.54 30.50 9.69
N ALA A 124 -6.44 29.81 8.98
CA ALA A 124 -6.22 28.39 8.66
C ALA A 124 -4.96 28.12 7.83
N GLY A 125 -4.46 29.12 7.08
CA GLY A 125 -3.18 29.02 6.37
C GLY A 125 -2.00 28.95 7.34
N GLU A 126 -1.98 29.86 8.32
CA GLU A 126 -0.95 29.91 9.38
C GLU A 126 -0.99 28.65 10.25
N VAL A 127 -2.18 28.16 10.56
CA VAL A 127 -2.36 26.87 11.27
C VAL A 127 -1.79 25.72 10.44
N CYS A 128 -2.03 25.68 9.13
CA CYS A 128 -1.49 24.65 8.25
C CYS A 128 0.05 24.68 8.20
N GLN A 129 0.63 25.88 8.14
CA GLN A 129 2.08 26.07 8.16
C GLN A 129 2.68 25.63 9.50
N ALA A 130 2.11 26.07 10.62
CA ALA A 130 2.55 25.66 11.96
C ALA A 130 2.45 24.14 12.17
N VAL A 131 1.45 23.48 11.55
CA VAL A 131 1.36 22.01 11.57
C VAL A 131 2.54 21.41 10.81
N SER A 132 2.88 21.93 9.63
CA SER A 132 4.01 21.45 8.83
C SER A 132 5.34 21.61 9.54
N GLU A 133 5.58 22.79 10.12
CA GLU A 133 6.81 23.08 10.87
C GLU A 133 6.93 22.16 12.09
N SER A 134 5.87 22.08 12.91
CA SER A 134 5.90 21.22 14.09
C SER A 134 5.99 19.73 13.77
N LEU A 135 5.56 19.26 12.59
CA LEU A 135 5.78 17.86 12.18
C LEU A 135 7.23 17.64 11.75
N ARG A 136 7.81 18.58 10.99
CA ARG A 136 9.21 18.53 10.55
C ARG A 136 10.18 18.58 11.73
N ASP A 137 9.96 19.50 12.68
CA ASP A 137 10.81 19.66 13.87
C ASP A 137 10.84 18.40 14.75
N ARG A 138 9.86 17.51 14.57
CA ARG A 138 9.71 16.24 15.30
C ARG A 138 10.06 15.02 14.46
N GLY A 139 10.50 15.19 13.20
CA GLY A 139 10.78 14.09 12.28
C GLY A 139 9.54 13.25 11.91
N LEU A 140 8.36 13.86 11.94
CA LEU A 140 7.07 13.20 11.70
C LEU A 140 6.48 13.49 10.32
N GLU A 141 7.17 14.27 9.48
CA GLU A 141 6.69 14.67 8.15
C GLU A 141 6.40 13.49 7.22
N ASP A 142 7.17 12.40 7.33
CA ASP A 142 6.97 11.17 6.55
C ASP A 142 5.85 10.28 7.13
N GLN A 143 5.48 10.48 8.39
CA GLN A 143 4.57 9.62 9.13
C GLN A 143 3.17 10.21 9.25
N VAL A 144 3.06 11.54 9.24
CA VAL A 144 1.80 12.28 9.42
C VAL A 144 1.56 13.18 8.21
N ALA A 145 0.51 12.89 7.45
CA ALA A 145 0.14 13.70 6.28
C ALA A 145 -0.68 14.93 6.69
N ILE A 146 -0.44 16.07 6.04
CA ILE A 146 -1.32 17.25 6.17
C ILE A 146 -2.31 17.23 5.01
N LYS A 147 -3.60 17.33 5.31
CA LYS A 147 -4.67 17.31 4.31
C LYS A 147 -5.55 18.53 4.41
N GLY A 148 -5.76 19.21 3.28
CA GLY A 148 -6.83 20.18 3.16
C GLY A 148 -8.19 19.50 3.13
N THR A 149 -9.17 20.07 3.83
CA THR A 149 -10.55 19.58 3.81
C THR A 149 -11.56 20.63 3.41
N GLY A 150 -12.73 20.15 3.00
CA GLY A 150 -13.92 20.97 2.81
C GLY A 150 -14.50 21.53 4.12
N CYS A 151 -15.65 22.19 3.98
CA CYS A 151 -16.37 22.78 5.10
C CYS A 151 -16.76 21.71 6.13
N MET A 152 -16.47 21.99 7.40
CA MET A 152 -16.80 21.11 8.53
C MET A 152 -18.04 21.59 9.30
N LYS A 153 -18.86 22.46 8.68
CA LYS A 153 -20.08 23.09 9.25
C LYS A 153 -19.87 23.96 10.50
N GLU A 154 -18.64 24.10 10.99
CA GLU A 154 -18.26 24.93 12.13
C GLU A 154 -17.65 26.29 11.71
N CYS A 155 -18.19 26.92 10.66
CA CYS A 155 -17.60 28.13 10.07
C CYS A 155 -17.45 29.31 11.04
N LYS A 156 -18.32 29.42 12.06
CA LYS A 156 -18.29 30.50 13.06
C LYS A 156 -17.13 30.36 14.05
N LYS A 157 -16.62 29.13 14.23
CA LYS A 157 -15.55 28.78 15.17
C LYS A 157 -14.27 28.34 14.44
N GLY A 158 -14.06 28.73 13.18
CA GLY A 158 -12.82 28.40 12.47
C GLY A 158 -11.60 29.12 13.07
N PRO A 159 -10.36 28.63 12.84
CA PRO A 159 -9.98 27.48 12.02
C PRO A 159 -10.39 26.12 12.60
N CYS A 160 -10.79 25.19 11.73
CA CYS A 160 -11.17 23.82 12.13
C CYS A 160 -10.06 22.84 11.74
N VAL A 161 -9.64 22.01 12.69
CA VAL A 161 -8.61 20.98 12.51
C VAL A 161 -9.12 19.63 13.02
N VAL A 162 -8.79 18.55 12.34
CA VAL A 162 -9.09 17.18 12.79
C VAL A 162 -7.83 16.34 12.80
N PHE A 163 -7.59 15.60 13.87
CA PHE A 163 -6.49 14.65 14.00
C PHE A 163 -7.01 13.23 13.73
N MET A 164 -6.20 12.43 13.02
CA MET A 164 -6.46 11.03 12.72
C MET A 164 -5.29 10.19 13.24
N PRO A 165 -5.52 8.98 13.80
CA PRO A 165 -6.72 8.13 13.67
C PRO A 165 -7.85 8.38 14.68
N ASP A 166 -7.61 9.21 15.70
CA ASP A 166 -8.47 9.47 16.84
C ASP A 166 -9.76 10.25 16.51
N LYS A 167 -9.81 10.88 15.32
CA LYS A 167 -10.94 11.70 14.85
C LYS A 167 -11.24 12.89 15.76
N SER A 168 -10.29 13.35 16.59
CA SER A 168 -10.50 14.52 17.44
C SER A 168 -10.60 15.78 16.61
N ARG A 169 -11.65 16.56 16.83
CA ARG A 169 -11.91 17.82 16.16
C ARG A 169 -11.61 18.98 17.10
N TYR A 170 -10.91 19.97 16.57
CA TYR A 170 -10.62 21.25 17.22
C TYR A 170 -11.15 22.39 16.37
N THR A 171 -11.60 23.45 17.04
CA THR A 171 -12.14 24.66 16.44
C THR A 171 -11.48 25.86 17.11
N GLY A 172 -11.25 26.95 16.39
CA GLY A 172 -10.63 28.17 16.90
C GLY A 172 -9.14 28.00 17.17
N VAL A 173 -8.50 27.03 16.50
CA VAL A 173 -7.10 26.69 16.72
C VAL A 173 -6.21 27.86 16.32
N ALA A 174 -5.40 28.34 17.25
CA ALA A 174 -4.33 29.30 16.96
C ALA A 174 -3.04 28.58 16.56
N PRO A 175 -2.18 29.19 15.71
CA PRO A 175 -0.90 28.59 15.31
C PRO A 175 -0.01 28.17 16.49
N LYS A 176 0.00 28.95 17.58
CA LYS A 176 0.75 28.65 18.82
C LYS A 176 0.30 27.37 19.54
N GLU A 177 -0.95 26.95 19.36
CA GLU A 177 -1.52 25.76 20.03
C GLU A 177 -1.21 24.47 19.26
N VAL A 178 -0.76 24.60 18.01
CA VAL A 178 -0.54 23.46 17.11
C VAL A 178 0.48 22.47 17.64
N SER A 179 1.58 22.97 18.20
CA SER A 179 2.66 22.13 18.74
C SER A 179 2.15 21.21 19.85
N THR A 180 1.38 21.76 20.79
CA THR A 180 0.75 21.00 21.89
C THR A 180 -0.29 19.99 21.38
N LEU A 181 -1.05 20.34 20.36
CA LEU A 181 -2.02 19.41 19.75
C LEU A 181 -1.31 18.24 19.05
N ILE A 182 -0.21 18.50 18.35
CA ILE A 182 0.61 17.46 17.71
C ILE A 182 1.20 16.52 18.75
N GLU A 183 1.74 17.05 19.85
CA GLU A 183 2.21 16.23 20.98
C GLU A 183 1.10 15.35 21.53
N LYS A 184 -0.05 15.95 21.85
CA LYS A 184 -1.19 15.22 22.41
C LYS A 184 -1.63 14.02 21.55
N HIS A 185 -1.56 14.15 20.23
CA HIS A 185 -2.06 13.11 19.31
C HIS A 185 -0.99 12.16 18.80
N PHE A 186 0.28 12.59 18.74
CA PHE A 186 1.36 11.83 18.10
C PHE A 186 2.53 11.45 19.03
N ALA A 187 2.63 12.00 20.26
CA ALA A 187 3.75 11.71 21.17
C ALA A 187 3.88 10.25 21.61
N ALA A 188 2.80 9.46 21.58
CA ALA A 188 2.81 8.07 22.06
C ALA A 188 3.02 7.00 20.98
N LYS A 189 2.98 7.35 19.69
CA LYS A 189 2.80 6.34 18.60
C LYS A 189 3.96 6.16 17.63
N LEU A 190 5.03 6.94 17.75
CA LEU A 190 6.13 6.88 16.79
C LEU A 190 7.42 6.64 17.56
N LYS A 191 7.78 5.36 17.72
CA LYS A 191 9.11 4.99 18.19
C LYS A 191 10.15 5.52 17.18
N PRO A 192 11.29 6.06 17.63
CA PRO A 192 12.40 6.30 16.73
C PRO A 192 12.93 4.93 16.27
N GLU A 193 12.73 4.57 15.00
CA GLU A 193 13.55 3.53 14.39
C GLU A 193 14.98 4.07 14.25
N ALA A 194 15.83 3.63 15.18
CA ALA A 194 17.27 3.44 15.05
C ALA A 194 18.12 4.62 14.52
N SER A 195 18.57 5.48 15.44
CA SER A 195 19.94 6.01 15.35
C SER A 195 20.88 4.99 16.01
N GLN A 196 21.28 3.96 15.25
CA GLN A 196 22.53 3.25 15.51
C GLN A 196 23.56 3.80 14.54
N ARG A 197 24.34 4.77 15.00
CA ARG A 197 25.71 5.01 14.54
C ARG A 197 26.58 5.06 15.80
N GLU A 198 26.95 3.88 16.28
CA GLU A 198 28.13 3.75 17.13
C GLU A 198 29.39 4.01 16.31
N LEU A 199 30.40 4.48 17.02
CA LEU A 199 31.55 5.26 16.57
C LEU A 199 32.56 4.47 15.71
N SER A 200 33.40 5.22 14.98
CA SER A 200 34.81 4.87 14.88
C SER A 200 35.67 6.01 15.43
N PRO A 201 36.65 5.73 16.31
CA PRO A 201 37.69 6.68 16.67
C PRO A 201 38.71 6.74 15.51
N VAL A 202 38.98 7.93 14.98
CA VAL A 202 40.16 8.14 14.14
C VAL A 202 41.36 8.27 15.07
N THR A 203 42.33 7.39 14.86
CA THR A 203 43.65 7.40 15.51
C THR A 203 44.48 8.56 15.00
#